data_AF-A0A522KYM9-F1
#
_entry.id   AF-A0A522KYM9-F1
#
_cell.length_a   1.000
_cell.length_b   1.000
_cell.length_c   1.000
_cell.angle_alpha   90.00
_cell.angle_beta   90.00
_cell.angle_gamma   90.00
#
_symmetry.space_group_name_H-M   'P 1'
#
loop_
_entity.id
_entity.type
_entity.pdbx_description
1 polymer ?
#
loop_
_entity_poly.entity_id
_entity_poly.type
_entity_poly.pdbx_seq_one_letter_code
_entity_poly.pdbx_strand_id
1 'polypeptide(L)'
;WDSEHELASDPMREMSLVYYANRAGLEDRVFRLRTGRSSASLPLPRTTHLVSGIRVSGYDGSICQVSASWVVFSFKNKQSHQFNGRYEYTLGQQDGSWLIRRKKIIVNNEVIPSLMDFYSI
;
A
#
# COMPACT_ATOMS: atom_id res chain seq x y z
N TRP A 1 -0.66 9.75 10.32
CA TRP A 1 -0.60 11.21 10.45
C TRP A 1 -0.21 11.49 11.87
N ASP A 2 0.76 12.36 12.08
CA ASP A 2 1.13 12.82 13.42
C ASP A 2 0.25 14.01 13.83
N SER A 3 -0.10 14.86 12.86
CA SER A 3 -1.05 15.96 13.00
C SER A 3 -1.84 16.18 11.69
N GLU A 4 -2.71 17.20 11.64
CA GLU A 4 -3.53 17.55 10.47
C GLU A 4 -2.69 17.82 9.20
N HIS A 5 -1.44 18.26 9.37
CA HIS A 5 -0.57 18.65 8.26
C HIS A 5 0.72 17.82 8.19
N GLU A 6 0.97 16.95 9.16
CA GLU A 6 2.24 16.23 9.28
C GLU A 6 2.04 14.73 9.14
N LEU A 7 2.83 14.17 8.23
CA LEU A 7 2.90 12.73 8.02
C LEU A 7 3.89 12.13 9.00
N ALA A 8 3.56 10.94 9.47
CA ALA A 8 4.51 10.09 10.15
C ALA A 8 5.73 9.85 9.22
N SER A 9 6.93 10.03 9.76
CA SER A 9 8.18 10.10 9.00
C SER A 9 9.13 8.96 9.35
N ASP A 10 9.14 8.51 10.61
CA ASP A 10 10.01 7.44 11.08
C ASP A 10 9.21 6.21 11.50
N PRO A 11 9.12 5.17 10.65
CA PRO A 11 8.40 3.95 10.96
C PRO A 11 9.01 3.13 12.11
N MET A 12 10.23 3.44 12.56
CA MET A 12 10.87 2.81 13.72
C MET A 12 10.53 3.50 15.04
N ARG A 13 10.07 4.76 14.99
CA ARG A 13 9.73 5.56 16.18
C ARG A 13 8.24 5.88 16.28
N GLU A 14 7.55 5.87 15.15
CA GLU A 14 6.15 6.24 15.02
C GLU A 14 5.34 5.06 14.48
N MET A 15 4.06 5.00 14.87
CA MET A 15 3.21 3.87 14.52
C MET A 15 2.96 3.80 13.01
N SER A 16 3.43 2.71 12.38
CA SER A 16 3.13 2.37 11.00
C SER A 16 2.18 1.18 10.93
N LEU A 17 1.13 1.30 10.12
CA LEU A 17 0.14 0.23 9.95
C LEU A 17 0.71 -0.98 9.20
N VAL A 18 1.55 -0.72 8.20
CA VAL A 18 2.26 -1.74 7.43
C VAL A 18 3.65 -1.20 7.10
N TYR A 19 4.69 -1.87 7.60
CA TYR A 19 6.08 -1.54 7.27
C TYR A 19 6.88 -2.80 6.95
N TYR A 20 7.61 -2.75 5.84
CA TYR A 20 8.58 -3.77 5.45
C TYR A 20 9.87 -3.08 5.03
N ALA A 21 10.98 -3.39 5.72
CA ALA A 21 12.29 -2.83 5.39
C ALA A 21 12.82 -3.34 4.04
N ASN A 22 12.39 -4.54 3.63
CA ASN A 22 12.75 -5.16 2.36
C ASN A 22 11.65 -6.11 1.88
N ARG A 23 11.84 -6.65 0.67
CA ARG A 23 10.88 -7.52 -0.02
C ARG A 23 10.56 -8.81 0.73
N ALA A 24 11.47 -9.37 1.52
CA ALA A 24 11.28 -10.67 2.17
C ALA A 24 10.09 -10.67 3.15
N GLY A 25 9.87 -9.55 3.86
CA GLY A 25 8.71 -9.42 4.75
C GLY A 25 7.37 -9.46 4.01
N LEU A 26 7.31 -8.85 2.82
CA LEU A 26 6.13 -8.90 1.96
C LEU A 26 5.94 -10.31 1.38
N GLU A 27 7.02 -10.99 1.02
CA GLU A 27 6.97 -12.36 0.50
C GLU A 27 6.45 -13.36 1.54
N ASP A 28 6.88 -13.27 2.80
CA ASP A 28 6.31 -14.07 3.89
C ASP A 28 4.81 -13.80 4.05
N ARG A 29 4.39 -12.53 4.00
CA ARG A 29 2.98 -12.16 4.11
C ARG A 29 2.15 -12.74 2.97
N VAL A 30 2.65 -12.68 1.74
CA VAL A 30 2.01 -13.30 0.56
C VAL A 30 1.97 -14.82 0.70
N PHE A 31 3.03 -15.44 1.18
CA PHE A 31 3.10 -16.89 1.41
C PHE A 31 2.06 -17.36 2.43
N ARG A 32 1.95 -16.69 3.59
CA ARG A 32 0.95 -17.02 4.61
C ARG A 32 -0.47 -16.87 4.10
N LEU A 33 -0.73 -15.86 3.28
CA LEU A 33 -2.04 -15.64 2.66
C LEU A 33 -2.37 -16.75 1.67
N ARG A 34 -1.44 -17.11 0.77
CA ARG A 34 -1.64 -18.17 -0.23
C ARG A 34 -1.78 -19.57 0.38
N THR A 35 -1.06 -19.84 1.45
CA THR A 35 -1.08 -21.16 2.12
C THR A 35 -2.23 -21.33 3.11
N GLY A 36 -3.11 -20.33 3.25
CA GLY A 36 -4.23 -20.39 4.20
C GLY A 36 -3.81 -20.38 5.67
N ARG A 37 -2.52 -20.14 5.96
CA ARG A 37 -1.96 -20.07 7.33
C ARG A 37 -2.35 -18.80 8.08
N SER A 38 -3.11 -17.92 7.43
CA SER A 38 -3.75 -16.76 8.06
C SER A 38 -5.26 -17.00 8.13
N SER A 39 -5.72 -17.68 9.19
CA SER A 39 -7.15 -17.95 9.42
C SER A 39 -7.98 -16.66 9.47
N ALA A 40 -7.43 -15.58 10.04
CA ALA A 40 -8.07 -14.26 10.08
C ALA A 40 -8.31 -13.63 8.68
N SER A 41 -7.54 -14.05 7.68
CA SER A 41 -7.66 -13.54 6.31
C SER A 41 -8.76 -14.22 5.51
N LEU A 42 -9.30 -15.36 5.96
CA LEU A 42 -10.30 -16.13 5.23
C LEU A 42 -11.74 -15.80 5.68
N PRO A 43 -12.70 -15.62 4.75
CA PRO A 43 -12.50 -15.45 3.31
C PRO A 43 -11.77 -14.14 3.01
N LEU A 44 -11.02 -14.11 1.90
CA LEU A 44 -10.38 -12.89 1.43
C LEU A 44 -11.43 -11.84 1.03
N PRO A 45 -11.19 -10.55 1.30
CA PRO A 45 -12.08 -9.51 0.81
C PRO A 45 -12.09 -9.48 -0.71
N ARG A 46 -13.23 -9.14 -1.31
CA ARG A 46 -13.28 -8.70 -2.71
C ARG A 46 -12.85 -7.25 -2.75
N THR A 47 -11.84 -6.92 -3.56
CA THR A 47 -11.30 -5.57 -3.64
C THR A 47 -11.41 -4.99 -5.04
N THR A 48 -11.67 -3.69 -5.13
CA THR A 48 -11.64 -2.92 -6.37
C THR A 48 -10.73 -1.72 -6.17
N HIS A 49 -9.65 -1.66 -6.95
CA HIS A 49 -8.63 -0.63 -6.88
C HIS A 49 -8.85 0.38 -8.00
N LEU A 50 -8.97 1.65 -7.64
CA LEU A 50 -9.01 2.77 -8.59
C LEU A 50 -7.81 3.66 -8.30
N VAL A 51 -6.98 3.87 -9.33
CA VAL A 51 -5.79 4.72 -9.26
C VAL A 51 -5.96 5.83 -10.28
N SER A 52 -5.75 7.07 -9.85
CA SER A 52 -5.94 8.25 -10.69
C SER A 52 -4.96 9.35 -10.31
N GLY A 53 -4.93 10.44 -11.10
CA GLY A 53 -4.05 11.58 -10.85
C GLY A 53 -2.57 11.19 -10.85
N ILE A 54 -2.18 10.25 -11.72
CA ILE A 54 -0.80 9.79 -11.85
C ILE A 54 0.06 10.96 -12.32
N ARG A 55 1.10 11.28 -11.55
CA ARG A 55 2.05 12.36 -11.83
C ARG A 55 3.47 11.83 -11.72
N VAL A 56 4.25 12.06 -12.77
CA VAL A 56 5.69 11.82 -12.78
C VAL A 56 6.37 13.12 -12.39
N SER A 57 7.15 13.11 -11.30
CA SER A 57 7.86 14.29 -10.81
C SER A 57 9.34 14.29 -11.20
N GLY A 58 9.88 13.17 -11.65
CA GLY A 58 11.26 13.05 -12.09
C GLY A 58 11.53 11.74 -12.82
N TYR A 59 12.45 11.80 -13.79
CA TYR A 59 12.95 10.65 -14.54
C TYR A 59 14.39 10.90 -14.96
N ASP A 60 15.31 9.99 -14.62
CA ASP A 60 16.75 10.12 -14.90
C ASP A 60 17.25 9.19 -16.02
N GLY A 61 16.34 8.54 -16.74
CA GLY A 61 16.67 7.52 -17.75
C GLY A 61 16.53 6.08 -17.25
N SER A 62 16.51 5.86 -15.94
CA SER A 62 16.40 4.51 -15.36
C SER A 62 15.48 4.43 -14.13
N ILE A 63 15.38 5.52 -13.37
CA ILE A 63 14.57 5.66 -12.16
C ILE A 63 13.53 6.75 -12.40
N CYS A 64 12.30 6.49 -11.96
CA CYS A 64 11.16 7.38 -12.10
C CYS A 64 10.49 7.60 -10.74
N GLN A 65 10.28 8.86 -10.36
CA GLN A 65 9.50 9.24 -9.19
C GLN A 65 8.06 9.49 -9.61
N VAL A 66 7.14 8.71 -9.05
CA VAL A 66 5.72 8.74 -9.41
C VAL A 66 4.88 8.94 -8.17
N SER A 67 3.86 9.78 -8.27
CA SER A 67 2.79 9.85 -7.28
C SER A 67 1.43 9.63 -7.92
N ALA A 68 0.48 9.11 -7.17
CA ALA A 68 -0.88 8.89 -7.64
C ALA A 68 -1.86 8.95 -6.46
N SER A 69 -3.10 9.32 -6.73
CA SER A 69 -4.19 9.16 -5.77
C SER A 69 -4.83 7.79 -5.95
N TRP A 70 -5.35 7.24 -4.87
CA TRP A 70 -5.97 5.92 -4.90
C TRP A 70 -7.21 5.84 -4.01
N VAL A 71 -8.13 4.98 -4.42
CA VAL A 71 -9.22 4.47 -3.58
C VAL A 71 -9.35 2.97 -3.78
N VAL A 72 -9.52 2.25 -2.68
CA VAL A 72 -9.80 0.82 -2.67
C VAL A 72 -11.14 0.58 -1.99
N PHE A 73 -12.08 0.02 -2.73
CA PHE A 73 -13.30 -0.55 -2.16
C PHE A 73 -13.03 -2.00 -1.76
N SER A 74 -13.41 -2.36 -0.53
CA SER A 74 -13.19 -3.69 0.02
C SER A 74 -14.48 -4.25 0.60
N PHE A 75 -14.87 -5.45 0.19
CA PHE A 75 -16.07 -6.11 0.68
C PHE A 75 -15.73 -7.44 1.35
N LYS A 76 -16.08 -7.58 2.64
CA LYS A 76 -15.88 -8.81 3.42
C LYS A 76 -16.98 -8.92 4.48
N ASN A 77 -17.43 -10.15 4.77
CA ASN A 77 -18.40 -10.43 5.83
C ASN A 77 -19.67 -9.55 5.79
N LYS A 78 -20.20 -9.31 4.58
CA LYS A 78 -21.37 -8.45 4.32
C LYS A 78 -21.16 -6.97 4.68
N GLN A 79 -19.91 -6.53 4.85
CA GLN A 79 -19.54 -5.15 5.11
C GLN A 79 -18.70 -4.59 3.96
N SER A 80 -18.96 -3.34 3.62
CA SER A 80 -18.17 -2.55 2.68
C SER A 80 -17.28 -1.59 3.44
N HIS A 81 -16.00 -1.53 3.05
CA HIS A 81 -15.03 -0.57 3.53
C HIS A 81 -14.44 0.19 2.34
N GLN A 82 -14.02 1.42 2.61
CA GLN A 82 -13.35 2.26 1.65
C GLN A 82 -12.08 2.81 2.26
N PHE A 83 -10.96 2.56 1.59
CA PHE A 83 -9.66 3.12 1.93
C PHE A 83 -9.24 4.08 0.81
N ASN A 84 -8.60 5.19 1.16
CA ASN A 84 -8.12 6.13 0.16
C ASN A 84 -6.84 6.84 0.63
N GLY A 85 -6.14 7.43 -0.33
CA GLY A 85 -4.92 8.14 -0.02
C GLY A 85 -4.07 8.50 -1.22
N ARG A 86 -2.76 8.61 -0.95
CA ARG A 86 -1.74 8.90 -1.95
C ARG A 86 -0.66 7.82 -1.97
N TYR A 87 -0.20 7.49 -3.16
CA TYR A 87 1.00 6.71 -3.38
C TYR A 87 2.18 7.62 -3.71
N GLU A 88 3.34 7.22 -3.20
CA GLU A 88 4.65 7.72 -3.61
C GLU A 88 5.51 6.51 -3.99
N TYR A 89 5.91 6.44 -5.26
CA TYR A 89 6.71 5.38 -5.81
C TYR A 89 8.07 5.88 -6.26
N THR A 90 9.07 5.05 -6.04
CA THR A 90 10.30 5.03 -6.83
C THR A 90 10.26 3.79 -7.69
N LEU A 91 10.12 3.98 -9.00
CA LEU A 91 10.14 2.90 -9.99
C LEU A 91 11.52 2.85 -10.63
N GLY A 92 12.05 1.66 -10.88
CA GLY A 92 13.31 1.47 -11.60
C GLY A 92 13.13 0.49 -12.75
N GLN A 93 13.81 0.74 -13.87
CA GLN A 93 13.84 -0.21 -14.97
C GLN A 93 14.69 -1.43 -14.61
N GLN A 94 14.23 -2.60 -15.05
CA GLN A 94 14.95 -3.85 -14.96
C GLN A 94 14.41 -4.79 -16.04
N ASP A 95 15.29 -5.32 -16.88
CA ASP A 95 14.96 -6.33 -17.90
C ASP A 95 13.79 -5.91 -18.82
N GLY A 96 13.75 -4.63 -19.22
CA GLY A 96 12.69 -4.07 -20.07
C GLY A 96 11.34 -3.83 -19.36
N SER A 97 11.29 -4.00 -18.03
CA SER A 97 10.11 -3.79 -17.20
C SER A 97 10.36 -2.73 -16.12
N TRP A 98 9.28 -2.23 -15.51
CA TRP A 98 9.34 -1.32 -14.36
C TRP A 98 9.06 -2.08 -13.07
N LEU A 99 9.95 -1.95 -12.09
CA LEU A 99 9.80 -2.54 -10.77
C LEU A 99 9.71 -1.46 -9.70
N ILE A 100 8.91 -1.73 -8.67
CA ILE A 100 8.82 -0.89 -7.48
C ILE A 100 10.11 -1.07 -6.67
N ARG A 101 10.95 -0.03 -6.61
CA ARG A 101 12.12 0.05 -5.73
C ARG A 101 11.73 0.54 -4.34
N ARG A 102 10.75 1.44 -4.27
CA ARG A 102 10.14 1.94 -3.02
C ARG A 102 8.66 2.27 -3.26
N LYS A 103 7.79 1.89 -2.32
CA LYS A 103 6.38 2.31 -2.25
C LYS A 103 6.15 2.87 -0.85
N LYS A 104 5.80 4.15 -0.75
CA LYS A 104 5.22 4.76 0.45
C LYS A 104 3.74 5.00 0.17
N ILE A 105 2.90 4.65 1.14
CA ILE A 105 1.45 4.78 1.05
C ILE A 105 1.02 5.69 2.19
N ILE A 106 0.41 6.81 1.82
CA ILE A 106 -0.23 7.72 2.75
C ILE A 106 -1.71 7.38 2.74
N VAL A 107 -2.25 7.03 3.91
CA VAL A 107 -3.67 6.67 4.08
C VAL A 107 -4.38 7.86 4.71
N ASN A 108 -5.45 8.32 4.09
CA ASN A 108 -6.20 9.49 4.56
C ASN A 108 -7.26 9.13 5.62
N ASN A 109 -7.66 7.87 5.72
CA ASN A 109 -8.63 7.43 6.72
C ASN A 109 -8.07 7.63 8.15
N GLU A 110 -8.75 8.44 8.96
CA GLU A 110 -8.40 8.63 10.38
C GLU A 110 -8.65 7.36 11.19
N VAL A 111 -9.76 6.67 10.91
CA VAL A 111 -10.14 5.42 11.57
C VAL A 111 -10.17 4.30 10.54
N ILE A 112 -9.52 3.19 10.89
CA ILE A 112 -9.47 1.98 10.08
C ILE A 112 -10.41 0.96 10.71
N PRO A 113 -11.62 0.77 10.15
CA PRO A 113 -12.70 0.01 10.81
C PRO A 113 -12.48 -1.51 10.78
N SER A 114 -11.55 -1.99 9.96
CA SER A 114 -11.21 -3.40 9.84
C SER A 114 -9.77 -3.58 9.38
N LEU A 115 -9.27 -4.82 9.45
CA LEU A 115 -7.88 -5.14 9.12
C LEU A 115 -7.51 -4.64 7.72
N MET A 116 -6.58 -3.68 7.68
CA MET A 116 -5.95 -3.21 6.44
C MET A 116 -4.64 -3.97 6.23
N ASP A 117 -4.44 -4.47 5.02
CA ASP A 117 -3.26 -5.26 4.64
C ASP A 117 -2.86 -4.89 3.21
N PHE A 118 -1.80 -5.50 2.67
CA PHE A 118 -1.23 -5.14 1.37
C PHE A 118 -2.19 -5.26 0.18
N TYR A 119 -3.30 -6.00 0.29
CA TYR A 119 -4.33 -6.14 -0.75
C TYR A 119 -5.43 -5.08 -0.68
N SER A 120 -5.43 -4.25 0.37
CA SER A 120 -6.38 -3.16 0.60
C SER A 120 -5.80 -1.77 0.27
N ILE A 121 -4.56 -1.72 -0.24
CA ILE A 121 -3.74 -0.51 -0.46
C ILE A 121 -2.81 -0.68 -1.66
#